data_AF-A0A376G6E7-F1
#
_entry.id   AF-A0A376G6E7-F1
#
_cell.length_a   1.000
_cell.length_b   1.000
_cell.length_c   1.000
_cell.angle_alpha   90.00
_cell.angle_beta   90.00
_cell.angle_gamma   90.00
#
_symmetry.space_group_name_H-M   'P 1'
#
loop_
_entity.id
_entity.type
_entity.pdbx_description
1 polymer ?
#
loop_
_entity_poly.entity_id
_entity_poly.type
_entity_poly.pdbx_seq_one_letter_code
_entity_poly.pdbx_strand_id
1 'polypeptide(L)'
;MIKNLSYLFLFVFLSACVSQHNKNIQENILSLKNSYCKAPYHYNYDKKLPSYNSDSILETNKDLKHNFSDQSILILNALGTIDEVEKIVELKKDSSLESRVKVLELKNSINSKITIALTELDAVAAEFDCEGERVAQMANYVDNLNDNKNNKLIIYSIVAGAAASGASGIIKSDGWGSAVDISGGVLGAGLGFATLNPKGKKVEFVHERNLLRDVWNQKLESENFPPFVWYMYTEKKFSNYTGGLSIIENIKKRWLQLNFDNNINAANQSVNFQNGGEYRADDLHNRTSMLNQMQSATRTINQNINYLLLDLDKLVLY
;
A
#
# COMPACT_ATOMS: atom_id res chain seq x y z
N MET A 1 31.98 23.65 -47.71
CA MET A 1 32.41 23.29 -46.34
C MET A 1 31.45 23.75 -45.24
N ILE A 2 30.85 24.95 -45.32
CA ILE A 2 29.97 25.50 -44.25
C ILE A 2 28.65 24.72 -44.06
N LYS A 3 28.08 24.13 -45.11
CA LYS A 3 26.84 23.31 -45.01
C LYS A 3 27.01 22.05 -44.16
N ASN A 4 28.15 21.36 -44.25
CA ASN A 4 28.42 20.14 -43.47
C ASN A 4 28.69 20.44 -41.98
N LEU A 5 29.19 21.64 -41.66
CA LEU A 5 29.39 22.06 -40.27
C LEU A 5 28.06 22.38 -39.56
N SER A 6 27.07 22.88 -40.32
CA SER A 6 25.72 23.16 -39.81
C SER A 6 24.95 21.89 -39.44
N TYR A 7 25.06 20.82 -40.25
CA TYR A 7 24.47 19.52 -39.92
C TYR A 7 25.14 18.84 -38.71
N LEU A 8 26.44 19.04 -38.52
CA LEU A 8 27.18 18.54 -37.35
C LEU A 8 26.72 19.23 -36.06
N PHE A 9 26.55 20.55 -36.09
CA PHE A 9 26.03 21.32 -34.96
C PHE A 9 24.60 20.93 -34.59
N LEU A 10 23.73 20.70 -35.60
CA LEU A 10 22.36 20.25 -35.36
C LEU A 10 22.30 18.87 -34.68
N PHE A 11 23.20 17.95 -35.06
CA PHE A 11 23.31 16.62 -34.45
C PHE A 11 23.79 16.68 -32.99
N VAL A 12 24.72 17.59 -32.66
CA VAL A 12 25.23 17.79 -31.29
C VAL A 12 24.15 18.41 -30.38
N PHE A 13 23.37 19.36 -30.87
CA PHE A 13 22.26 19.94 -30.09
C PHE A 13 21.14 18.93 -29.83
N LEU A 14 20.80 18.08 -30.81
CA LEU A 14 19.79 17.02 -30.63
C LEU A 14 20.25 15.94 -29.65
N SER A 15 21.53 15.59 -29.64
CA SER A 15 22.07 14.59 -28.70
C SER A 15 22.24 15.14 -27.27
N ALA A 16 22.50 16.44 -27.11
CA ALA A 16 22.54 17.09 -25.79
C ALA A 16 21.18 17.13 -25.09
N CYS A 17 20.09 17.46 -25.81
CA CYS A 17 18.73 17.48 -25.23
C CYS A 17 18.23 16.08 -24.84
N VAL A 18 18.53 15.05 -25.65
CA VAL A 18 18.19 13.65 -25.33
C VAL A 18 18.99 13.15 -24.12
N SER A 19 20.26 13.56 -23.98
CA SER A 19 21.10 13.19 -22.84
C SER A 19 20.56 13.77 -21.52
N GLN A 20 20.15 15.05 -21.50
CA GLN A 20 19.65 15.69 -20.28
C GLN A 20 18.28 15.14 -19.86
N HIS A 21 17.39 14.88 -20.81
CA HIS A 21 16.08 14.27 -20.54
C HIS A 21 16.24 12.86 -19.95
N ASN A 22 17.14 12.05 -20.50
CA ASN A 22 17.40 10.70 -19.99
C ASN A 22 18.04 10.68 -18.60
N LYS A 23 18.91 11.66 -18.29
CA LYS A 23 19.49 11.84 -16.94
C LYS A 23 18.42 12.19 -15.91
N ASN A 24 17.56 13.17 -16.19
CA ASN A 24 16.48 13.57 -15.29
C ASN A 24 15.51 12.40 -15.00
N ILE A 25 15.21 11.58 -16.03
CA ILE A 25 14.40 10.37 -15.85
C ILE A 25 15.12 9.35 -14.94
N GLN A 26 16.42 9.12 -15.15
CA GLN A 26 17.19 8.19 -14.29
C GLN A 26 17.24 8.63 -12.84
N GLU A 27 17.44 9.92 -12.57
CA GLU A 27 17.49 10.47 -11.20
C GLU A 27 16.12 10.32 -10.50
N ASN A 28 15.02 10.60 -11.20
CA ASN A 28 13.66 10.40 -10.67
C ASN A 28 13.35 8.92 -10.40
N ILE A 29 13.85 8.00 -11.22
CA ILE A 29 13.70 6.55 -10.99
C ILE A 29 14.52 6.10 -9.78
N LEU A 30 15.73 6.66 -9.60
CA LEU A 30 16.57 6.39 -8.43
C LEU A 30 15.91 6.86 -7.13
N SER A 31 15.22 8.00 -7.13
CA SER A 31 14.45 8.45 -5.97
C SER A 31 13.21 7.59 -5.72
N LEU A 32 12.55 7.06 -6.77
CA LEU A 32 11.43 6.13 -6.62
C LEU A 32 11.86 4.74 -6.15
N LYS A 33 13.09 4.33 -6.48
CA LYS A 33 13.67 3.04 -6.08
C LYS A 33 13.91 2.96 -4.57
N ASN A 34 14.28 4.08 -3.94
CA ASN A 34 14.58 4.15 -2.49
C ASN A 34 13.36 4.66 -1.70
N SER A 35 13.12 4.12 -0.50
CA SER A 35 11.99 4.59 0.32
C SER A 35 12.28 5.95 0.97
N TYR A 36 11.61 6.99 0.47
CA TYR A 36 11.51 8.32 1.09
C TYR A 36 10.26 8.49 1.97
N CYS A 37 9.42 7.47 2.07
CA CYS A 37 8.14 7.53 2.81
C CYS A 37 8.28 7.17 4.30
N LYS A 38 9.45 6.65 4.71
CA LYS A 38 9.73 6.38 6.11
C LYS A 38 9.79 7.70 6.89
N ALA A 39 9.24 7.70 8.11
CA ALA A 39 9.41 8.82 9.02
C ALA A 39 10.92 9.09 9.25
N PRO A 40 11.35 10.37 9.28
CA PRO A 40 12.76 10.72 9.46
C PRO A 40 13.31 10.35 10.84
N TYR A 41 12.42 10.12 11.81
CA TYR A 41 12.77 9.74 13.18
C TYR A 41 11.94 8.53 13.61
N HIS A 42 12.55 7.66 14.42
CA HIS A 42 11.82 6.62 15.13
C HIS A 42 10.89 7.28 16.14
N TYR A 43 9.60 7.08 15.97
CA TYR A 43 8.64 7.54 16.94
C TYR A 43 8.84 6.80 18.27
N ASN A 44 8.93 7.58 19.35
CA ASN A 44 9.11 7.04 20.70
C ASN A 44 7.74 6.67 21.30
N TYR A 45 7.16 5.58 20.82
CA TYR A 45 5.92 5.03 21.35
C TYR A 45 6.19 4.07 22.50
N ASP A 46 5.19 3.90 23.38
CA ASP A 46 5.23 2.79 24.33
C ASP A 46 5.27 1.48 23.54
N LYS A 47 6.30 0.65 23.78
CA LYS A 47 6.52 -0.62 23.07
C LYS A 47 5.66 -1.76 23.63
N LYS A 48 4.91 -1.52 24.71
CA LYS A 48 4.08 -2.54 25.33
C LYS A 48 2.83 -2.81 24.48
N LEU A 49 2.68 -4.05 24.03
CA LEU A 49 1.44 -4.50 23.39
C LEU A 49 0.30 -4.56 24.42
N PRO A 50 -0.89 -4.03 24.08
CA PRO A 50 -2.11 -4.24 24.86
C PRO A 50 -2.45 -5.73 25.05
N SER A 51 -3.21 -6.03 26.10
CA SER A 51 -3.69 -7.39 26.34
C SER A 51 -4.75 -7.79 25.30
N TYR A 52 -4.60 -9.01 24.75
CA TYR A 52 -5.49 -9.59 23.73
C TYR A 52 -6.69 -10.36 24.29
N ASN A 53 -6.87 -10.41 25.62
CA ASN A 53 -7.95 -11.17 26.23
C ASN A 53 -9.24 -10.32 26.33
N SER A 54 -9.82 -10.00 25.17
CA SER A 54 -10.97 -9.08 25.06
C SER A 54 -12.12 -9.48 25.96
N ASP A 55 -12.47 -10.77 26.02
CA ASP A 55 -13.63 -11.24 26.78
C ASP A 55 -13.39 -11.08 28.30
N SER A 56 -12.18 -11.39 28.77
CA SER A 56 -11.83 -11.17 30.19
C SER A 56 -11.77 -9.68 30.54
N ILE A 57 -11.27 -8.83 29.64
CA ILE A 57 -11.23 -7.37 29.84
C ILE A 57 -12.66 -6.85 29.95
N LEU A 58 -13.55 -7.25 29.04
CA LEU A 58 -14.94 -6.80 29.03
C LEU A 58 -15.74 -7.31 30.23
N GLU A 59 -15.48 -8.53 30.70
CA GLU A 59 -16.13 -9.07 31.89
C GLU A 59 -15.67 -8.35 33.17
N THR A 60 -14.36 -8.08 33.27
CA THR A 60 -13.79 -7.34 34.41
C THR A 60 -14.37 -5.93 34.49
N ASN A 61 -14.60 -5.29 33.34
CA ASN A 61 -15.06 -3.90 33.23
C ASN A 61 -16.55 -3.78 32.87
N LYS A 62 -17.37 -4.77 33.24
CA LYS A 62 -18.79 -4.83 32.86
C LYS A 62 -19.60 -3.62 33.34
N ASP A 63 -19.20 -3.01 34.46
CA ASP A 63 -19.89 -1.85 35.02
C ASP A 63 -19.74 -0.59 34.14
N LEU A 64 -18.70 -0.53 33.30
CA LEU A 64 -18.49 0.54 32.33
C LEU A 64 -19.42 0.45 31.11
N LYS A 65 -20.06 -0.71 30.86
CA LYS A 65 -20.94 -0.92 29.69
C LYS A 65 -22.19 -0.05 29.69
N HIS A 66 -22.55 0.56 30.82
CA HIS A 66 -23.62 1.56 30.86
C HIS A 66 -23.26 2.85 30.11
N ASN A 67 -21.98 3.20 30.09
CA ASN A 67 -21.49 4.46 29.52
C ASN A 67 -20.70 4.29 28.23
N PHE A 68 -20.12 3.10 28.02
CA PHE A 68 -19.18 2.83 26.94
C PHE A 68 -19.56 1.57 26.16
N SER A 69 -19.35 1.62 24.85
CA SER A 69 -19.41 0.40 24.01
C SER A 69 -18.29 -0.58 24.37
N ASP A 70 -18.44 -1.86 24.01
CA ASP A 70 -17.36 -2.86 24.15
C ASP A 70 -16.06 -2.38 23.49
N GLN A 71 -16.14 -1.77 22.29
CA GLN A 71 -14.97 -1.22 21.60
C GLN A 71 -14.34 -0.06 22.36
N SER A 72 -15.16 0.86 22.91
CA SER A 72 -14.69 1.97 23.73
C SER A 72 -13.93 1.46 24.97
N ILE A 73 -14.43 0.43 25.65
CA ILE A 73 -13.77 -0.20 26.80
C ILE A 73 -12.42 -0.82 26.39
N LEU A 74 -12.37 -1.52 25.25
CA LEU A 74 -11.13 -2.13 24.76
C LEU A 74 -10.08 -1.08 24.38
N ILE A 75 -10.50 0.05 23.78
CA ILE A 75 -9.61 1.18 23.50
C ILE A 75 -9.09 1.79 24.81
N LEU A 76 -9.96 2.04 25.79
CA LEU A 76 -9.54 2.54 27.11
C LEU A 76 -8.54 1.61 27.80
N ASN A 77 -8.75 0.29 27.70
CA ASN A 77 -7.80 -0.69 28.20
C ASN A 77 -6.46 -0.62 27.45
N ALA A 78 -6.49 -0.49 26.13
CA ALA A 78 -5.28 -0.38 25.30
C ALA A 78 -4.48 0.91 25.59
N LEU A 79 -5.16 1.99 25.96
CA LEU A 79 -4.54 3.26 26.37
C LEU A 79 -4.13 3.28 27.85
N GLY A 80 -4.47 2.23 28.61
CA GLY A 80 -4.26 2.19 30.06
C GLY A 80 -4.98 3.34 30.77
N THR A 81 -6.27 3.55 30.45
CA THR A 81 -7.10 4.64 30.97
C THR A 81 -8.38 4.20 31.69
N ILE A 82 -8.51 2.90 31.97
CA ILE A 82 -9.69 2.33 32.63
C ILE A 82 -9.86 2.95 34.03
N ASP A 83 -8.80 2.94 34.84
CA ASP A 83 -8.82 3.48 36.20
C ASP A 83 -9.21 4.96 36.24
N GLU A 84 -8.71 5.78 35.30
CA GLU A 84 -9.10 7.19 35.19
C GLU A 84 -10.59 7.35 34.88
N VAL A 85 -11.17 6.49 34.03
CA VAL A 85 -12.60 6.54 33.68
C VAL A 85 -13.48 6.08 34.83
N GLU A 86 -13.09 5.00 35.52
CA GLU A 86 -13.79 4.55 36.73
C GLU A 86 -13.82 5.65 37.79
N LYS A 87 -12.68 6.33 37.98
CA LYS A 87 -12.60 7.46 38.91
C LYS A 87 -13.51 8.61 38.50
N ILE A 88 -13.66 8.91 37.20
CA ILE A 88 -14.65 9.89 36.72
C ILE A 88 -16.06 9.46 37.12
N VAL A 89 -16.44 8.21 36.88
CA VAL A 89 -17.79 7.68 37.22
C VAL A 89 -18.09 7.83 38.71
N GLU A 90 -17.11 7.60 39.58
CA GLU A 90 -17.25 7.81 41.02
C GLU A 90 -17.44 9.29 41.38
N LEU A 91 -16.55 10.16 40.87
CA LEU A 91 -16.53 11.58 41.21
C LEU A 91 -17.77 12.33 40.72
N LYS A 92 -18.42 11.86 39.65
CA LYS A 92 -19.68 12.44 39.17
C LYS A 92 -20.84 12.37 40.16
N LYS A 93 -20.78 11.49 41.15
CA LYS A 93 -21.80 11.40 42.20
C LYS A 93 -21.71 12.58 43.17
N ASP A 94 -20.59 13.30 43.18
CA ASP A 94 -20.38 14.51 43.96
C ASP A 94 -20.43 15.77 43.06
N SER A 95 -21.23 16.75 43.48
CA SER A 95 -21.43 18.02 42.77
C SER A 95 -20.48 19.13 43.22
N SER A 96 -19.57 18.84 44.15
CA SER A 96 -18.57 19.79 44.64
C SER A 96 -17.68 20.31 43.51
N LEU A 97 -17.20 21.54 43.66
CA LEU A 97 -16.28 22.15 42.69
C LEU A 97 -14.98 21.33 42.55
N GLU A 98 -14.49 20.76 43.65
CA GLU A 98 -13.29 19.93 43.66
C GLU A 98 -13.47 18.67 42.79
N SER A 99 -14.57 17.95 42.98
CA SER A 99 -14.90 16.77 42.16
C SER A 99 -15.05 17.13 40.68
N ARG A 100 -15.66 18.28 40.36
CA ARG A 100 -15.79 18.79 38.99
C ARG A 100 -14.43 19.10 38.35
N VAL A 101 -13.53 19.77 39.08
CA VAL A 101 -12.17 20.05 38.60
C VAL A 101 -11.42 18.76 38.36
N LYS A 102 -11.53 17.79 39.29
CA LYS A 102 -10.81 16.51 39.15
C LYS A 102 -11.29 15.68 37.96
N VAL A 103 -12.58 15.69 37.67
CA VAL A 103 -13.13 15.08 36.46
C VAL A 103 -12.53 15.70 35.19
N LEU A 104 -12.38 17.03 35.14
CA LEU A 104 -11.77 17.71 33.99
C LEU A 104 -10.28 17.37 33.83
N GLU A 105 -9.53 17.26 34.93
CA GLU A 105 -8.12 16.82 34.90
C GLU A 105 -7.99 15.41 34.32
N LEU A 106 -8.79 14.46 34.81
CA LEU A 106 -8.80 13.08 34.33
C LEU A 106 -9.20 13.00 32.86
N LYS A 107 -10.24 13.73 32.45
CA LYS A 107 -10.65 13.83 31.05
C LYS A 107 -9.51 14.35 30.17
N ASN A 108 -8.81 15.39 30.62
CA ASN A 108 -7.69 15.94 29.86
C ASN A 108 -6.54 14.94 29.70
N SER A 109 -6.23 14.18 30.77
CA SER A 109 -5.25 13.08 30.71
C SER A 109 -5.63 12.01 29.68
N ILE A 110 -6.89 11.55 29.71
CA ILE A 110 -7.42 10.56 28.76
C ILE A 110 -7.37 11.11 27.33
N ASN A 111 -7.84 12.34 27.11
CA ASN A 111 -7.81 12.99 25.80
C ASN A 111 -6.39 13.11 25.26
N SER A 112 -5.39 13.43 26.10
CA SER A 112 -3.98 13.47 25.68
C SER A 112 -3.51 12.11 25.16
N LYS A 113 -3.85 11.00 25.84
CA LYS A 113 -3.50 9.64 25.39
C LYS A 113 -4.22 9.29 24.08
N ILE A 114 -5.50 9.66 23.94
CA ILE A 114 -6.25 9.48 22.70
C ILE A 114 -5.63 10.27 21.53
N THR A 115 -5.23 11.52 21.76
CA THR A 115 -4.60 12.36 20.72
C THR A 115 -3.28 11.76 20.22
N ILE A 116 -2.47 11.19 21.12
CA ILE A 116 -1.24 10.49 20.73
C ILE A 116 -1.57 9.27 19.86
N ALA A 117 -2.55 8.46 20.27
CA ALA A 117 -2.99 7.29 19.52
C ALA A 117 -3.59 7.63 18.14
N LEU A 118 -4.31 8.76 18.02
CA LEU A 118 -4.77 9.27 16.73
C LEU A 118 -3.61 9.72 15.85
N THR A 119 -2.60 10.38 16.43
CA THR A 119 -1.39 10.78 15.70
C THR A 119 -0.62 9.57 15.19
N GLU A 120 -0.56 8.49 15.97
CA GLU A 120 -0.01 7.19 15.56
C GLU A 120 -0.76 6.59 14.37
N LEU A 121 -2.09 6.58 14.40
CA LEU A 121 -2.92 6.10 13.30
C LEU A 121 -2.75 6.92 12.03
N ASP A 122 -2.75 8.26 12.15
CA ASP A 122 -2.59 9.16 11.03
C ASP A 122 -1.19 9.04 10.40
N ALA A 123 -0.15 8.86 11.21
CA ALA A 123 1.21 8.60 10.72
C ALA A 123 1.28 7.29 9.92
N VAL A 124 0.69 6.20 10.43
CA VAL A 124 0.62 4.91 9.72
C VAL A 124 -0.19 5.02 8.43
N ALA A 125 -1.33 5.72 8.44
CA ALA A 125 -2.13 5.95 7.25
C ALA A 125 -1.39 6.78 6.18
N ALA A 126 -0.63 7.79 6.60
CA ALA A 126 0.20 8.61 5.72
C ALA A 126 1.37 7.80 5.12
N GLU A 127 1.98 6.91 5.91
CA GLU A 127 3.03 6.01 5.41
C GLU A 127 2.47 5.07 4.33
N PHE A 128 1.28 4.49 4.54
CA PHE A 128 0.60 3.69 3.51
C PHE A 128 0.27 4.47 2.25
N ASP A 129 -0.21 5.71 2.37
CA ASP A 129 -0.53 6.59 1.24
C ASP A 129 0.71 6.91 0.40
N CYS A 130 1.78 7.34 1.08
CA CYS A 130 3.04 7.69 0.43
C CYS A 130 3.66 6.47 -0.27
N GLU A 131 3.72 5.32 0.41
CA GLU A 131 4.22 4.08 -0.20
C GLU A 131 3.33 3.65 -1.37
N GLY A 132 2.00 3.77 -1.24
CA GLY A 132 1.04 3.45 -2.30
C GLY A 132 1.26 4.28 -3.55
N GLU A 133 1.42 5.58 -3.40
CA GLU A 133 1.71 6.53 -4.47
C GLU A 133 3.08 6.29 -5.09
N ARG A 134 4.13 6.06 -4.28
CA ARG A 134 5.47 5.73 -4.79
C ARG A 134 5.45 4.48 -5.66
N VAL A 135 4.78 3.42 -5.19
CA VAL A 135 4.65 2.16 -5.92
C VAL A 135 3.82 2.36 -7.19
N ALA A 136 2.75 3.16 -7.14
CA ALA A 136 1.90 3.45 -8.31
C ALA A 136 2.67 4.19 -9.41
N GLN A 137 3.50 5.16 -9.04
CA GLN A 137 4.37 5.85 -10.00
C GLN A 137 5.37 4.89 -10.65
N MET A 138 5.95 3.96 -9.86
CA MET A 138 6.81 2.92 -10.41
C MET A 138 6.02 1.97 -11.33
N ALA A 139 4.80 1.56 -10.96
CA ALA A 139 3.95 0.71 -11.78
C ALA A 139 3.67 1.35 -13.15
N ASN A 140 3.22 2.61 -13.14
CA ASN A 140 2.96 3.39 -14.35
C ASN A 140 4.22 3.55 -15.22
N TYR A 141 5.40 3.68 -14.60
CA TYR A 141 6.67 3.70 -15.31
C TYR A 141 6.94 2.36 -16.02
N VAL A 142 6.75 1.23 -15.33
CA VAL A 142 6.91 -0.10 -15.95
C VAL A 142 5.89 -0.34 -17.05
N ASP A 143 4.65 0.11 -16.88
CA ASP A 143 3.61 0.03 -17.91
C ASP A 143 3.99 0.81 -19.15
N ASN A 144 4.44 2.06 -19.02
CA ASN A 144 4.89 2.84 -20.16
C ASN A 144 6.09 2.19 -20.88
N LEU A 145 7.00 1.53 -20.14
CA LEU A 145 8.06 0.74 -20.75
C LEU A 145 7.54 -0.48 -21.54
N ASN A 146 6.50 -1.15 -21.01
CA ASN A 146 5.85 -2.28 -21.65
C ASN A 146 5.07 -1.86 -22.89
N ASP A 147 4.30 -0.77 -22.80
CA ASP A 147 3.50 -0.23 -23.90
C ASP A 147 4.38 0.24 -25.06
N ASN A 148 5.49 0.92 -24.77
CA ASN A 148 6.46 1.30 -25.81
C ASN A 148 7.08 0.09 -26.52
N LYS A 149 7.29 -1.02 -25.80
CA LYS A 149 7.76 -2.28 -26.40
C LYS A 149 6.66 -2.93 -27.23
N ASN A 150 5.45 -3.03 -26.69
CA ASN A 150 4.30 -3.64 -27.34
C ASN A 150 3.91 -2.88 -28.62
N ASN A 151 3.87 -1.54 -28.56
CA ASN A 151 3.63 -0.68 -29.73
C ASN A 151 4.67 -0.90 -30.83
N LYS A 152 5.97 -1.01 -30.49
CA LYS A 152 7.01 -1.34 -31.47
C LYS A 152 6.81 -2.73 -32.08
N LEU A 153 6.47 -3.73 -31.28
CA LEU A 153 6.19 -5.09 -31.76
C LEU A 153 4.95 -5.14 -32.66
N ILE A 154 3.88 -4.42 -32.31
CA ILE A 154 2.67 -4.26 -33.15
C ILE A 154 3.03 -3.61 -34.48
N ILE A 155 3.79 -2.50 -34.47
CA ILE A 155 4.24 -1.83 -35.70
C ILE A 155 5.11 -2.77 -36.54
N TYR A 156 6.08 -3.48 -35.94
CA TYR A 156 6.89 -4.45 -36.66
C TYR A 156 6.07 -5.60 -37.22
N SER A 157 5.04 -6.08 -36.51
CA SER A 157 4.12 -7.10 -36.99
C SER A 157 3.32 -6.60 -38.20
N ILE A 158 2.82 -5.36 -38.16
CA ILE A 158 2.08 -4.73 -39.27
C ILE A 158 3.01 -4.54 -40.47
N VAL A 159 4.20 -3.99 -40.28
CA VAL A 159 5.18 -3.75 -41.35
C VAL A 159 5.68 -5.07 -41.94
N ALA A 160 5.99 -6.07 -41.12
CA ALA A 160 6.40 -7.38 -41.60
C ALA A 160 5.27 -8.08 -42.38
N GLY A 161 4.03 -8.02 -41.89
CA GLY A 161 2.86 -8.52 -42.60
C GLY A 161 2.60 -7.80 -43.93
N ALA A 162 2.78 -6.48 -43.97
CA ALA A 162 2.64 -5.67 -45.17
C ALA A 162 3.78 -5.88 -46.18
N ALA A 163 5.01 -6.08 -45.72
CA ALA A 163 6.16 -6.39 -46.57
C ALA A 163 6.05 -7.78 -47.19
N ALA A 164 5.54 -8.76 -46.43
CA ALA A 164 5.24 -10.10 -46.93
C ALA A 164 4.19 -10.07 -48.05
N SER A 165 3.10 -9.30 -47.88
CA SER A 165 2.05 -9.17 -48.89
C SER A 165 2.43 -8.30 -50.09
N GLY A 166 3.38 -7.37 -49.95
CA GLY A 166 3.90 -6.57 -51.05
C GLY A 166 4.95 -7.28 -51.91
N ALA A 167 5.76 -8.18 -51.32
CA ALA A 167 6.77 -8.95 -52.05
C ALA A 167 6.17 -10.03 -52.96
N SER A 168 5.00 -10.58 -52.61
CA SER A 168 4.27 -11.56 -53.42
C SER A 168 3.73 -10.98 -54.74
N GLY A 169 3.51 -9.66 -54.80
CA GLY A 169 3.02 -8.96 -56.00
C GLY A 169 4.10 -8.62 -57.04
N ILE A 170 5.38 -8.62 -56.67
CA ILE A 170 6.49 -8.13 -57.52
C ILE A 170 7.40 -9.28 -58.03
N ILE A 171 7.41 -10.45 -57.37
CA ILE A 171 8.30 -11.56 -57.72
C ILE A 171 7.57 -12.59 -58.62
N LYS A 172 7.67 -12.42 -59.94
CA LYS A 172 7.39 -13.50 -60.91
C LYS A 172 8.67 -14.32 -61.14
N SER A 173 8.93 -15.34 -60.32
CA SER A 173 9.89 -16.40 -60.67
C SER A 173 9.66 -17.69 -59.87
N ASP A 174 9.61 -18.82 -60.58
CA ASP A 174 9.23 -20.20 -60.17
C ASP A 174 10.15 -20.88 -59.13
N GLY A 175 10.43 -20.23 -57.99
CA GLY A 175 11.10 -20.92 -56.88
C GLY A 175 11.35 -20.06 -55.64
N TRP A 176 11.25 -18.73 -55.76
CA TRP A 176 11.51 -17.80 -54.66
C TRP A 176 10.24 -17.17 -54.07
N GLY A 177 9.10 -17.21 -54.76
CA GLY A 177 7.81 -16.71 -54.24
C GLY A 177 7.32 -17.49 -53.01
N SER A 178 7.47 -18.82 -53.01
CA SER A 178 6.99 -19.68 -51.92
C SER A 178 7.79 -19.53 -50.61
N ALA A 179 9.07 -19.16 -50.69
CA ALA A 179 9.93 -18.98 -49.51
C ALA A 179 9.69 -17.63 -48.80
N VAL A 180 9.30 -16.60 -49.54
CA VAL A 180 9.01 -15.25 -49.02
C VAL A 180 7.64 -15.19 -48.34
N ASP A 181 6.62 -15.87 -48.90
CA ASP A 181 5.28 -15.92 -48.31
C ASP A 181 5.24 -16.71 -46.99
N ILE A 182 5.95 -17.83 -46.92
CA ILE A 182 6.03 -18.67 -45.71
C ILE A 182 6.83 -17.98 -44.61
N SER A 183 7.94 -17.30 -44.95
CA SER A 183 8.76 -16.61 -43.95
C SER A 183 8.10 -15.34 -43.41
N GLY A 184 7.43 -14.55 -44.27
CA GLY A 184 6.71 -13.35 -43.86
C GLY A 184 5.48 -13.63 -42.99
N GLY A 185 4.69 -14.66 -43.32
CA GLY A 185 3.53 -15.08 -42.52
C GLY A 185 3.91 -15.63 -41.14
N VAL A 186 5.00 -16.40 -41.04
CA VAL A 186 5.50 -16.93 -39.77
C VAL A 186 6.11 -15.83 -38.89
N LEU A 187 6.86 -14.88 -39.46
CA LEU A 187 7.40 -13.75 -38.71
C LEU A 187 6.31 -12.81 -38.19
N GLY A 188 5.31 -12.49 -39.02
CA GLY A 188 4.15 -11.69 -38.62
C GLY A 188 3.31 -12.36 -37.54
N ALA A 189 3.02 -13.66 -37.68
CA ALA A 189 2.30 -14.43 -36.68
C ALA A 189 3.09 -14.58 -35.37
N GLY A 190 4.41 -14.78 -35.45
CA GLY A 190 5.30 -14.88 -34.28
C GLY A 190 5.41 -13.57 -33.51
N LEU A 191 5.53 -12.43 -34.21
CA LEU A 191 5.54 -11.10 -33.59
C LEU A 191 4.16 -10.75 -33.00
N GLY A 192 3.07 -11.06 -33.71
CA GLY A 192 1.71 -10.94 -33.18
C GLY A 192 1.49 -11.79 -31.93
N PHE A 193 1.95 -13.05 -31.93
CA PHE A 193 1.88 -13.91 -30.74
C PHE A 193 2.75 -13.38 -29.59
N ALA A 194 3.92 -12.79 -29.88
CA ALA A 194 4.76 -12.14 -28.88
C ALA A 194 4.11 -10.89 -28.25
N THR A 195 3.13 -10.26 -28.93
CA THR A 195 2.30 -9.19 -28.35
C THR A 195 1.16 -9.71 -27.47
N LEU A 196 0.74 -10.97 -27.63
CA LEU A 196 -0.30 -11.60 -26.81
C LEU A 196 0.24 -12.06 -25.44
N ASN A 197 1.53 -12.38 -25.33
CA ASN A 197 2.17 -12.76 -24.07
C ASN A 197 3.61 -12.20 -23.93
N PRO A 198 3.79 -10.88 -23.97
CA PRO A 198 5.11 -10.31 -23.76
C PRO A 198 5.50 -10.55 -22.30
N LYS A 199 6.61 -11.25 -22.08
CA LYS A 199 7.28 -11.21 -20.76
C LYS A 199 7.56 -9.72 -20.49
N GLY A 200 6.79 -9.14 -19.57
CA GLY A 200 6.88 -7.73 -19.21
C GLY A 200 8.28 -7.35 -18.75
N LYS A 201 8.59 -6.05 -18.77
CA LYS A 201 9.80 -5.51 -18.17
C LYS A 201 9.78 -5.73 -16.66
N LYS A 202 10.98 -5.90 -16.11
CA LYS A 202 11.20 -5.94 -14.67
C LYS A 202 11.97 -4.69 -14.25
N VAL A 203 11.71 -4.22 -13.05
CA VAL A 203 12.47 -3.16 -12.40
C VAL A 203 12.88 -3.61 -11.01
N GLU A 204 14.03 -3.13 -10.56
CA GLU A 204 14.44 -3.34 -9.17
C GLU A 204 13.74 -2.30 -8.29
N PHE A 205 13.07 -2.75 -7.24
CA PHE A 205 12.36 -1.89 -6.29
C PHE A 205 12.67 -2.32 -4.86
N VAL A 206 13.01 -1.35 -3.99
CA VAL A 206 13.52 -1.60 -2.64
C VAL A 206 12.55 -1.06 -1.59
N HIS A 207 12.30 -1.85 -0.55
CA HIS A 207 11.48 -1.46 0.61
C HIS A 207 11.85 -2.31 1.84
N GLU A 208 13.02 -2.06 2.43
CA GLU A 208 13.48 -2.80 3.62
C GLU A 208 12.46 -2.77 4.76
N ARG A 209 11.83 -1.61 4.97
CA ARG A 209 10.67 -1.44 5.85
C ARG A 209 9.41 -1.85 5.09
N ASN A 210 9.03 -3.12 5.20
CA ASN A 210 7.86 -3.65 4.50
C ASN A 210 6.65 -3.83 5.44
N LEU A 211 5.79 -2.82 5.47
CA LEU A 211 4.55 -2.84 6.26
C LEU A 211 3.61 -4.01 5.88
N LEU A 212 3.60 -4.43 4.61
CA LEU A 212 2.72 -5.52 4.15
C LEU A 212 3.16 -6.89 4.68
N ARG A 213 4.45 -7.07 5.01
CA ARG A 213 4.97 -8.34 5.51
C ARG A 213 4.34 -8.70 6.86
N ASP A 214 4.33 -7.77 7.79
CA ASP A 214 3.80 -7.99 9.14
C ASP A 214 2.29 -8.27 9.08
N VAL A 215 1.56 -7.57 8.20
CA VAL A 215 0.13 -7.83 7.90
C VAL A 215 -0.07 -9.23 7.32
N TRP A 216 0.73 -9.63 6.34
CA TRP A 216 0.65 -10.95 5.71
C TRP A 216 0.96 -12.07 6.71
N ASN A 217 2.00 -11.91 7.52
CA ASN A 217 2.40 -12.85 8.56
C ASN A 217 1.46 -12.82 9.77
N GLN A 218 0.60 -11.80 9.87
CA GLN A 218 -0.30 -11.56 11.00
C GLN A 218 0.44 -11.49 12.32
N LYS A 219 1.66 -10.94 12.28
CA LYS A 219 2.55 -10.87 13.42
C LYS A 219 3.39 -9.61 13.31
N LEU A 220 3.47 -8.89 14.42
CA LEU A 220 4.35 -7.75 14.57
C LEU A 220 5.78 -8.25 14.79
N GLU A 221 6.47 -8.58 13.70
CA GLU A 221 7.85 -9.09 13.73
C GLU A 221 8.88 -7.96 13.70
N SER A 222 8.45 -6.76 13.33
CA SER A 222 9.31 -5.59 13.20
C SER A 222 8.70 -4.37 13.88
N GLU A 223 9.50 -3.32 14.07
CA GLU A 223 9.03 -2.03 14.59
C GLU A 223 8.24 -1.24 13.53
N ASN A 224 7.45 -1.94 12.71
CA ASN A 224 6.66 -1.39 11.62
C ASN A 224 5.42 -0.66 12.10
N PHE A 225 4.83 -1.09 13.21
CA PHE A 225 3.60 -0.50 13.71
C PHE A 225 3.73 -0.10 15.18
N PRO A 226 3.11 1.03 15.57
CA PRO A 226 2.84 1.31 16.98
C PRO A 226 2.01 0.16 17.59
N PRO A 227 2.29 -0.26 18.84
CA PRO A 227 1.56 -1.35 19.47
C PRO A 227 0.05 -1.13 19.57
N PHE A 228 -0.39 0.11 19.81
CA PHE A 228 -1.81 0.47 19.81
C PHE A 228 -2.45 0.21 18.44
N VAL A 229 -1.84 0.71 17.36
CA VAL A 229 -2.34 0.51 15.99
C VAL A 229 -2.39 -0.97 15.64
N TRP A 230 -1.33 -1.73 15.98
CA TRP A 230 -1.30 -3.17 15.75
C TRP A 230 -2.40 -3.92 16.51
N TYR A 231 -2.66 -3.55 17.76
CA TYR A 231 -3.77 -4.08 18.54
C TYR A 231 -5.13 -3.82 17.85
N MET A 232 -5.36 -2.59 17.37
CA MET A 232 -6.60 -2.24 16.66
C MET A 232 -6.82 -3.10 15.39
N TYR A 233 -5.76 -3.50 14.70
CA TYR A 233 -5.85 -4.36 13.53
C TYR A 233 -6.16 -5.82 13.82
N THR A 234 -5.70 -6.30 14.98
CA THR A 234 -5.61 -7.73 15.30
C THR A 234 -6.69 -8.19 16.27
N GLU A 235 -7.22 -7.28 17.07
CA GLU A 235 -8.37 -7.56 17.92
C GLU A 235 -9.66 -7.67 17.08
N LYS A 236 -10.34 -8.82 17.21
CA LYS A 236 -11.51 -9.21 16.41
C LYS A 236 -12.70 -8.28 16.66
N LYS A 237 -12.83 -7.75 17.87
CA LYS A 237 -13.92 -6.83 18.26
C LYS A 237 -13.91 -5.51 17.49
N PHE A 238 -12.81 -5.12 16.85
CA PHE A 238 -12.75 -3.93 15.99
C PHE A 238 -13.10 -4.20 14.53
N SER A 239 -13.31 -5.46 14.16
CA SER A 239 -13.70 -5.83 12.81
C SER A 239 -15.21 -5.83 12.66
N ASN A 240 -15.70 -5.17 11.62
CA ASN A 240 -17.10 -5.21 11.21
C ASN A 240 -17.44 -6.45 10.35
N TYR A 241 -16.49 -7.40 10.21
CA TYR A 241 -16.70 -8.61 9.42
C TYR A 241 -17.51 -9.67 10.19
N THR A 242 -18.61 -10.12 9.60
CA THR A 242 -19.55 -11.08 10.20
C THR A 242 -18.96 -12.46 10.48
N GLY A 243 -17.82 -12.81 9.86
CA GLY A 243 -17.16 -14.10 10.06
C GLY A 243 -16.16 -14.16 11.23
N GLY A 244 -16.14 -13.16 12.13
CA GLY A 244 -15.31 -13.20 13.35
C GLY A 244 -13.80 -13.14 13.10
N LEU A 245 -13.39 -12.59 11.96
CA LEU A 245 -12.00 -12.31 11.61
C LEU A 245 -11.64 -10.88 12.02
N SER A 246 -10.43 -10.68 12.53
CA SER A 246 -9.83 -9.36 12.71
C SER A 246 -9.67 -8.63 11.37
N ILE A 247 -9.32 -7.34 11.44
CA ILE A 247 -9.16 -6.50 10.25
C ILE A 247 -8.09 -7.10 9.33
N ILE A 248 -6.92 -7.48 9.87
CA ILE A 248 -5.83 -8.03 9.05
C ILE A 248 -6.09 -9.46 8.58
N GLU A 249 -6.83 -10.27 9.34
CA GLU A 249 -7.27 -11.60 8.86
C GLU A 249 -8.20 -11.48 7.65
N ASN A 250 -9.15 -10.55 7.71
CA ASN A 250 -10.06 -10.30 6.61
C ASN A 250 -9.34 -9.72 5.38
N ILE A 251 -8.41 -8.78 5.59
CA ILE A 251 -7.60 -8.19 4.51
C ILE A 251 -6.69 -9.25 3.86
N LYS A 252 -5.99 -10.07 4.66
CA LYS A 252 -5.16 -11.17 4.14
C LYS A 252 -5.98 -12.13 3.26
N LYS A 253 -7.16 -12.52 3.73
CA LYS A 253 -8.09 -13.37 2.96
C LYS A 253 -8.47 -12.71 1.63
N ARG A 254 -8.74 -11.40 1.65
CA ARG A 254 -9.07 -10.63 0.44
C ARG A 254 -7.90 -10.58 -0.54
N TRP A 255 -6.67 -10.34 -0.08
CA TRP A 255 -5.48 -10.34 -0.95
C TRP A 255 -5.24 -11.71 -1.58
N LEU A 256 -5.36 -12.76 -0.78
CA LEU A 256 -5.24 -14.14 -1.27
C LEU A 256 -6.27 -14.41 -2.39
N GLN A 257 -7.50 -13.94 -2.24
CA GLN A 257 -8.55 -14.11 -3.24
C GLN A 257 -8.34 -13.25 -4.49
N LEU A 258 -8.01 -11.96 -4.33
CA LEU A 258 -8.03 -10.98 -5.43
C LEU A 258 -6.69 -10.86 -6.18
N ASN A 259 -5.57 -11.11 -5.50
CA ASN A 259 -4.23 -10.88 -6.05
C ASN A 259 -3.48 -12.19 -6.34
N PHE A 260 -3.95 -13.32 -5.80
CA PHE A 260 -3.26 -14.60 -5.88
C PHE A 260 -4.17 -15.78 -6.25
N ASP A 261 -5.42 -15.55 -6.67
CA ASP A 261 -6.37 -16.60 -7.07
C ASP A 261 -6.52 -17.76 -6.06
N ASN A 262 -6.50 -17.41 -4.77
CA ASN A 262 -6.49 -18.35 -3.64
C ASN A 262 -5.24 -19.25 -3.53
N ASN A 263 -4.17 -18.96 -4.26
CA ASN A 263 -2.91 -19.71 -4.20
C ASN A 263 -1.97 -19.18 -3.10
N ILE A 264 -2.03 -19.83 -1.94
CA ILE A 264 -1.20 -19.46 -0.78
C ILE A 264 0.31 -19.61 -1.03
N ASN A 265 0.71 -20.59 -1.86
CA ASN A 265 2.12 -20.82 -2.17
C ASN A 265 2.68 -19.69 -3.03
N ALA A 266 1.92 -19.25 -4.03
CA ALA A 266 2.28 -18.09 -4.84
C ALA A 266 2.35 -16.82 -3.99
N ALA A 267 1.38 -16.62 -3.09
CA ALA A 267 1.38 -15.48 -2.18
C ALA A 267 2.61 -15.47 -1.25
N ASN A 268 2.96 -16.60 -0.64
CA ASN A 268 4.14 -16.71 0.24
C ASN A 268 5.47 -16.47 -0.49
N GLN A 269 5.52 -16.69 -1.80
CA GLN A 269 6.70 -16.43 -2.63
C GLN A 269 6.72 -15.02 -3.22
N SER A 270 5.66 -14.23 -3.03
CA SER A 270 5.53 -12.91 -3.62
C SER A 270 6.60 -11.95 -3.10
N VAL A 271 7.21 -11.20 -4.03
CA VAL A 271 8.14 -10.11 -3.71
C VAL A 271 7.49 -9.04 -2.81
N ASN A 272 6.16 -8.92 -2.86
CA ASN A 272 5.38 -7.95 -2.07
C ASN A 272 5.53 -8.08 -0.56
N PHE A 273 5.91 -9.27 -0.06
CA PHE A 273 6.10 -9.53 1.37
C PHE A 273 7.59 -9.70 1.76
N GLN A 274 8.52 -9.45 0.83
CA GLN A 274 9.98 -9.51 1.04
C GLN A 274 10.57 -8.11 1.23
N ASN A 275 11.90 -7.95 1.25
CA ASN A 275 12.58 -6.65 1.45
C ASN A 275 12.68 -5.80 0.16
N GLY A 276 12.12 -6.26 -0.95
CA GLY A 276 12.37 -5.73 -2.29
C GLY A 276 12.82 -6.82 -3.25
N GLY A 277 13.12 -6.45 -4.48
CA GLY A 277 13.57 -7.37 -5.51
C GLY A 277 13.23 -6.91 -6.91
N GLU A 278 13.13 -7.86 -7.84
CA GLU A 278 12.67 -7.58 -9.19
C GLU A 278 11.14 -7.62 -9.27
N TYR A 279 10.55 -6.52 -9.71
CA TYR A 279 9.12 -6.31 -9.83
C TYR A 279 8.67 -6.23 -11.28
N ARG A 280 7.53 -6.83 -11.58
CA ARG A 280 6.74 -6.56 -12.78
C ARG A 280 5.65 -5.52 -12.48
N ALA A 281 5.00 -5.02 -13.52
CA ALA A 281 3.88 -4.10 -13.38
C ALA A 281 2.77 -4.66 -12.47
N ASP A 282 2.36 -5.91 -12.70
CA ASP A 282 1.32 -6.56 -11.88
C ASP A 282 1.72 -6.69 -10.41
N ASP A 283 2.99 -6.97 -10.11
CA ASP A 283 3.49 -7.02 -8.72
C ASP A 283 3.33 -5.66 -8.03
N LEU A 284 3.67 -4.58 -8.74
CA LEU A 284 3.57 -3.20 -8.24
C LEU A 284 2.10 -2.77 -8.08
N HIS A 285 1.24 -3.03 -9.07
CA HIS A 285 -0.20 -2.75 -8.96
C HIS A 285 -0.86 -3.52 -7.82
N ASN A 286 -0.48 -4.79 -7.63
CA ASN A 286 -0.91 -5.57 -6.48
C ASN A 286 -0.46 -4.91 -5.17
N ARG A 287 0.80 -4.48 -5.07
CA ARG A 287 1.32 -3.78 -3.88
C ARG A 287 0.59 -2.45 -3.63
N THR A 288 0.35 -1.64 -4.65
CA THR A 288 -0.45 -0.40 -4.53
C THR A 288 -1.85 -0.70 -3.99
N SER A 289 -2.53 -1.69 -4.55
CA SER A 289 -3.86 -2.11 -4.08
C SER A 289 -3.83 -2.55 -2.61
N MET A 290 -2.83 -3.33 -2.21
CA MET A 290 -2.68 -3.78 -0.81
C MET A 290 -2.42 -2.61 0.15
N LEU A 291 -1.56 -1.66 -0.23
CA LEU A 291 -1.27 -0.46 0.56
C LEU A 291 -2.52 0.44 0.71
N ASN A 292 -3.26 0.66 -0.38
CA ASN A 292 -4.50 1.45 -0.36
C ASN A 292 -5.59 0.80 0.51
N GLN A 293 -5.67 -0.52 0.53
CA GLN A 293 -6.58 -1.24 1.41
C GLN A 293 -6.20 -1.07 2.89
N MET A 294 -4.91 -1.13 3.22
CA MET A 294 -4.44 -0.88 4.59
C MET A 294 -4.68 0.58 5.01
N GLN A 295 -4.41 1.54 4.13
CA GLN A 295 -4.71 2.95 4.36
C GLN A 295 -6.19 3.15 4.70
N SER A 296 -7.09 2.57 3.90
CA SER A 296 -8.54 2.64 4.10
C SER A 296 -8.99 1.98 5.42
N ALA A 297 -8.38 0.84 5.77
CA ALA A 297 -8.65 0.16 7.04
C ALA A 297 -8.18 0.99 8.24
N THR A 298 -7.01 1.63 8.14
CA THR A 298 -6.46 2.52 9.17
C THR A 298 -7.37 3.72 9.42
N ARG A 299 -7.84 4.37 8.35
CA ARG A 299 -8.78 5.50 8.47
C ARG A 299 -10.12 5.08 9.06
N THR A 300 -10.57 3.85 8.81
CA THR A 300 -11.80 3.34 9.43
C THR A 300 -11.65 3.18 10.95
N ILE A 301 -10.46 2.85 11.46
CA ILE A 301 -10.21 2.76 12.91
C ILE A 301 -10.49 4.09 13.62
N ASN A 302 -10.24 5.23 12.96
CA ASN A 302 -10.56 6.56 13.53
C ASN A 302 -12.05 6.68 13.92
N GLN A 303 -12.96 5.97 13.25
CA GLN A 303 -14.38 5.97 13.61
C GLN A 303 -14.61 5.37 15.00
N ASN A 304 -13.90 4.30 15.37
CA ASN A 304 -14.01 3.68 16.68
C ASN A 304 -13.53 4.64 17.79
N ILE A 305 -12.45 5.39 17.54
CA ILE A 305 -11.94 6.39 18.49
C ILE A 305 -12.91 7.57 18.61
N ASN A 306 -13.53 7.99 17.52
CA ASN A 306 -14.55 9.04 17.56
C ASN A 306 -15.76 8.64 18.44
N TYR A 307 -16.18 7.37 18.41
CA TYR A 307 -17.21 6.88 19.33
C TYR A 307 -16.77 6.96 20.80
N LEU A 308 -15.53 6.59 21.11
CA LEU A 308 -14.98 6.76 22.46
C LEU A 308 -15.01 8.23 22.91
N LEU A 309 -14.60 9.16 22.05
CA LEU A 309 -14.62 10.60 22.37
C LEU A 309 -16.04 11.09 22.67
N LEU A 310 -17.03 10.64 21.89
CA LEU A 310 -18.45 10.95 22.13
C LEU A 310 -18.97 10.35 23.43
N ASP A 311 -18.58 9.11 23.77
CA ASP A 311 -18.93 8.46 25.04
C ASP A 311 -18.31 9.23 26.22
N LEU A 312 -17.04 9.65 26.12
CA LEU A 312 -16.36 10.46 27.14
C LEU A 312 -16.99 11.85 27.32
N ASP A 313 -17.42 12.49 26.22
CA ASP A 313 -18.10 13.78 26.29
C ASP A 313 -19.44 13.67 27.02
N LYS A 314 -20.27 12.67 26.67
CA LYS A 314 -21.51 12.37 27.39
C LYS A 314 -21.25 12.08 28.86
N LEU A 315 -20.17 11.35 29.15
CA LEU A 315 -19.81 11.03 30.52
C LEU A 315 -19.52 12.29 31.31
N VAL A 316 -18.91 13.34 30.76
CA VAL A 316 -18.52 14.53 31.54
C VAL A 316 -19.58 15.64 31.56
N LEU A 317 -20.66 15.52 30.77
CA LEU A 317 -21.82 16.39 30.89
C LEU A 317 -22.56 16.10 32.22
N TYR A 318 -22.81 17.17 32.99
CA TYR A 318 -23.58 17.17 34.24
C TYR A 318 -25.07 17.34 33.94
#